data_AF-A0A0L6UV11-F1
#
_entry.id   AF-A0A0L6UV11-F1
#
_cell.length_a   1.000
_cell.length_b   1.000
_cell.length_c   1.000
_cell.angle_alpha   90.00
_cell.angle_beta   90.00
_cell.angle_gamma   90.00
#
_symmetry.space_group_name_H-M   'P 1'
#
loop_
_entity.id
_entity.type
_entity.pdbx_description
1 polymer ?
#
loop_
_entity_poly.entity_id
_entity_poly.type
_entity_poly.pdbx_seq_one_letter_code
_entity_poly.pdbx_strand_id
1 'polypeptide(L)'
;MPPRLNKSKNNGRSLQIPTCGPKRGTLDRLEGTRGAKAKTFGVQVELYIAANPSIFPKNRSKIIFVILYLIGAAGSWAILFTNRALANNLADPVMYNDFQTA
;
A
#
# COMPACT_ATOMS: atom_id res chain seq x y z
N MET A 1 47.46 -43.21 -4.44
CA MET A 1 46.12 -42.99 -5.05
C MET A 1 45.39 -41.95 -4.22
N PRO A 2 44.97 -40.80 -4.78
CA PRO A 2 44.25 -39.78 -4.02
C PRO A 2 42.73 -40.07 -3.95
N PRO A 3 42.02 -39.56 -2.92
CA PRO A 3 40.58 -39.76 -2.77
C PRO A 3 39.77 -38.97 -3.80
N ARG A 4 38.68 -39.57 -4.30
CA ARG A 4 37.71 -38.94 -5.23
C ARG A 4 36.90 -37.86 -4.51
N LEU A 5 37.05 -36.61 -4.95
CA LEU A 5 36.22 -35.48 -4.53
C LEU A 5 34.80 -35.64 -5.07
N ASN A 6 33.79 -35.67 -4.20
CA ASN A 6 32.39 -35.65 -4.59
C ASN A 6 31.96 -34.22 -4.99
N LYS A 7 31.46 -34.04 -6.20
CA LYS A 7 30.86 -32.77 -6.63
C LYS A 7 29.51 -32.60 -5.92
N SER A 8 29.47 -31.79 -4.87
CA SER A 8 28.22 -31.23 -4.33
C SER A 8 27.55 -30.38 -5.41
N LYS A 9 26.36 -30.78 -5.83
CA LYS A 9 25.47 -29.98 -6.69
C LYS A 9 24.90 -28.86 -5.83
N ASN A 10 25.63 -27.75 -5.74
CA ASN A 10 25.13 -26.53 -5.15
C ASN A 10 24.14 -25.92 -6.16
N ASN A 11 22.86 -26.25 -5.99
CA ASN A 11 21.77 -25.62 -6.71
C ASN A 11 21.83 -24.12 -6.43
N GLY A 12 22.30 -23.37 -7.42
CA GLY A 12 22.33 -21.91 -7.40
C GLY A 12 20.93 -21.35 -7.21
N ARG A 13 20.55 -21.07 -5.96
CA ARG A 13 19.67 -19.96 -5.68
C ARG A 13 20.55 -18.74 -5.61
N SER A 14 20.88 -18.21 -6.79
CA SER A 14 21.25 -16.81 -6.93
C SER A 14 20.21 -16.03 -6.13
N LEU A 15 20.65 -15.40 -5.04
CA LEU A 15 19.91 -14.32 -4.42
C LEU A 15 19.78 -13.29 -5.52
N GLN A 16 18.70 -13.36 -6.28
CA GLN A 16 18.30 -12.30 -7.20
C GLN A 16 18.02 -11.11 -6.30
N ILE A 17 19.06 -10.35 -5.99
CA ILE A 17 18.93 -8.96 -5.55
C ILE A 17 18.18 -8.33 -6.72
N PRO A 18 16.92 -7.90 -6.54
CA PRO A 18 16.19 -7.25 -7.61
C PRO A 18 16.98 -5.99 -7.96
N THR A 19 17.77 -6.07 -9.02
CA THR A 19 18.50 -4.93 -9.57
C THR A 19 17.51 -4.23 -10.48
N CYS A 20 16.57 -3.54 -9.86
CA CYS A 20 15.64 -2.67 -10.54
C CYS A 20 15.47 -1.51 -9.56
N GLY A 21 15.98 -0.33 -9.91
CA GLY A 21 15.63 0.90 -9.18
C GLY A 21 14.12 0.91 -8.94
N PRO A 22 13.63 1.42 -7.80
CA PRO A 22 12.31 1.10 -7.27
C PRO A 22 11.28 1.21 -8.39
N LYS A 23 10.85 0.04 -8.90
CA LYS A 23 9.82 -0.04 -9.93
C LYS A 23 8.65 0.68 -9.29
N ARG A 24 8.32 1.88 -9.80
CA ARG A 24 7.28 2.76 -9.24
C ARG A 24 6.04 1.89 -9.10
N GLY A 25 5.83 1.37 -7.89
CA GLY A 25 4.97 0.22 -7.70
C GLY A 25 3.58 0.68 -8.06
N THR A 26 3.00 0.12 -9.11
CA THR A 26 1.58 0.35 -9.39
C THR A 26 0.84 -0.14 -8.16
N LEU A 27 0.23 0.79 -7.42
CA LEU A 27 -0.56 0.46 -6.25
C LEU A 27 -1.69 -0.47 -6.70
N ASP A 28 -1.77 -1.64 -6.06
CA ASP A 28 -2.81 -2.61 -6.39
C ASP A 28 -4.16 -2.17 -5.82
N ARG A 29 -5.26 -2.55 -6.47
CA ARG A 29 -6.61 -2.22 -5.99
C ARG A 29 -7.03 -3.20 -4.91
N LEU A 30 -7.67 -2.69 -3.85
CA LEU A 30 -8.13 -3.51 -2.73
C LEU A 30 -9.65 -3.70 -2.80
N GLU A 31 -10.08 -4.96 -2.93
CA GLU A 31 -11.51 -5.31 -3.03
C GLU A 31 -12.19 -5.53 -1.67
N GLY A 32 -11.41 -5.63 -0.58
CA GLY A 32 -11.92 -5.89 0.78
C GLY A 32 -11.42 -7.20 1.41
N THR A 33 -10.41 -7.85 0.82
CA THR A 33 -9.77 -9.00 1.44
C THR A 33 -8.96 -8.59 2.68
N ARG A 34 -9.31 -9.15 3.84
CA ARG A 34 -8.55 -8.99 5.08
C ARG A 34 -7.23 -9.79 5.02
N GLY A 35 -6.30 -9.49 5.93
CA GLY A 35 -5.06 -10.25 6.09
C GLY A 35 -3.88 -9.68 5.28
N ALA A 36 -3.04 -10.55 4.73
CA ALA A 36 -1.77 -10.15 4.12
C ALA A 36 -1.93 -9.12 3.00
N LYS A 37 -2.98 -9.24 2.17
CA LYS A 37 -3.25 -8.29 1.07
C LYS A 37 -3.52 -6.87 1.57
N ALA A 38 -4.35 -6.71 2.61
CA ALA A 38 -4.60 -5.41 3.22
C ALA A 38 -3.34 -4.78 3.84
N LYS A 39 -2.49 -5.60 4.47
CA LYS A 39 -1.20 -5.13 5.03
C LYS A 39 -0.25 -4.66 3.92
N THR A 40 -0.10 -5.45 2.85
CA THR A 40 0.73 -5.07 1.70
C THR A 40 0.21 -3.80 1.05
N PHE A 41 -1.10 -3.66 0.86
CA PHE A 41 -1.70 -2.44 0.35
C PHE A 41 -1.37 -1.23 1.23
N GLY A 42 -1.53 -1.34 2.55
CA GLY A 42 -1.19 -0.25 3.48
C GLY A 42 0.28 0.18 3.37
N VAL A 43 1.22 -0.77 3.32
CA VAL A 43 2.65 -0.48 3.17
C VAL A 43 2.93 0.19 1.81
N GLN A 44 2.31 -0.27 0.73
CA GLN A 44 2.48 0.33 -0.60
C GLN A 44 1.95 1.77 -0.66
N VAL A 45 0.78 2.02 -0.07
CA VAL A 45 0.20 3.36 0.05
C VAL A 45 1.14 4.29 0.83
N GLU A 46 1.59 3.85 2.01
CA GLU A 46 2.43 4.67 2.88
C GLU A 46 3.75 5.01 2.20
N LEU A 47 4.39 4.02 1.55
CA LEU A 47 5.62 4.23 0.79
C LEU A 47 5.40 5.20 -0.38
N TYR A 48 4.28 5.09 -1.10
CA TYR A 48 3.99 5.99 -2.21
C TYR A 48 3.78 7.44 -1.74
N ILE A 49 3.05 7.64 -0.65
CA ILE A 49 2.82 8.96 -0.08
C ILE A 49 4.13 9.56 0.44
N ALA A 50 4.95 8.76 1.14
CA ALA A 50 6.25 9.18 1.66
C ALA A 50 7.24 9.55 0.55
N ALA A 51 7.22 8.82 -0.57
CA ALA A 51 8.07 9.10 -1.73
C ALA A 51 7.59 10.31 -2.57
N ASN A 52 6.34 10.76 -2.41
CA ASN A 52 5.76 11.85 -3.20
C ASN A 52 5.09 12.94 -2.32
N PRO A 53 5.82 13.53 -1.35
CA PRO A 53 5.24 14.43 -0.35
C PRO A 53 4.63 15.70 -0.95
N SER A 54 5.19 16.21 -2.05
CA SER A 54 4.67 17.40 -2.75
C SER A 54 3.31 17.19 -3.41
N ILE A 55 2.97 15.95 -3.78
CA ILE A 55 1.68 15.59 -4.39
C ILE A 55 0.60 15.45 -3.31
N PHE A 56 1.01 15.14 -2.07
CA PHE A 56 0.11 14.91 -0.93
C PHE A 56 0.34 15.88 0.23
N PRO A 57 0.21 17.21 0.02
CA PRO A 57 0.51 18.21 1.05
C PRO A 57 -0.51 18.23 2.19
N LYS A 58 -1.68 17.59 2.03
CA LYS A 58 -2.77 17.57 3.01
C LYS A 58 -3.22 16.14 3.28
N ASN A 59 -3.65 15.86 4.52
CA ASN A 59 -4.23 14.56 4.87
C ASN A 59 -5.43 14.21 3.98
N ARG A 60 -6.20 15.22 3.56
CA ARG A 60 -7.31 15.05 2.62
C ARG A 60 -6.87 14.41 1.30
N SER A 61 -5.78 14.88 0.68
CA SER A 61 -5.33 14.31 -0.60
C SER A 61 -4.77 12.90 -0.44
N LYS A 62 -4.18 12.58 0.73
CA LYS A 62 -3.79 11.21 1.11
C LYS A 62 -5.02 10.29 1.21
N ILE A 63 -6.07 10.73 1.92
CA ILE A 63 -7.30 9.95 2.12
C ILE A 63 -8.02 9.73 0.78
N ILE A 64 -8.20 10.77 -0.03
CA ILE A 64 -8.80 10.66 -1.36
C ILE A 64 -8.02 9.68 -2.23
N PHE A 65 -6.68 9.76 -2.19
CA PHE A 65 -5.82 8.84 -2.94
C PHE A 65 -6.06 7.38 -2.53
N VAL A 66 -6.12 7.07 -1.23
CA VAL A 66 -6.40 5.70 -0.76
C VAL A 66 -7.76 5.22 -1.22
N ILE A 67 -8.79 6.06 -1.10
CA ILE A 67 -10.17 5.73 -1.48
C ILE A 67 -10.28 5.36 -2.97
N LEU A 68 -9.53 6.04 -3.86
CA LEU A 68 -9.54 5.76 -5.31
C LEU A 68 -9.08 4.34 -5.67
N TYR A 69 -8.36 3.66 -4.78
CA TYR A 69 -7.87 2.30 -4.97
C TYR A 69 -8.70 1.24 -4.25
N LEU A 70 -9.77 1.64 -3.55
CA LEU A 70 -10.72 0.71 -2.95
C LEU A 70 -11.81 0.38 -3.96
N ILE A 71 -12.01 -0.89 -4.24
CA ILE A 71 -13.04 -1.40 -5.15
C ILE A 71 -13.91 -2.45 -4.44
N GLY A 72 -14.98 -2.90 -5.10
CA GLY A 72 -15.87 -3.94 -4.56
C GLY A 72 -16.37 -3.61 -3.15
N ALA A 73 -16.29 -4.59 -2.24
CA ALA A 73 -16.78 -4.44 -0.87
C ALA A 73 -16.04 -3.35 -0.08
N ALA A 74 -14.73 -3.20 -0.29
CA ALA A 74 -13.97 -2.11 0.35
C ALA A 74 -14.39 -0.74 -0.17
N GLY A 75 -14.63 -0.63 -1.49
CA GLY A 75 -15.13 0.60 -2.10
C GLY A 75 -16.52 0.97 -1.56
N SER A 76 -17.43 0.00 -1.45
CA SER A 76 -18.76 0.21 -0.85
C SER A 76 -18.68 0.65 0.61
N TRP A 77 -17.80 0.06 1.41
CA TRP A 77 -17.56 0.48 2.80
C TRP A 77 -16.98 1.89 2.89
N ALA A 78 -16.14 2.28 1.94
CA ALA A 78 -15.48 3.57 1.91
C ALA A 78 -16.40 4.75 1.58
N ILE A 79 -17.64 4.53 1.11
CA ILE A 79 -18.58 5.59 0.67
C ILE A 79 -18.76 6.70 1.73
N LEU A 80 -18.90 6.34 3.01
CA LEU A 80 -19.04 7.32 4.09
C LEU A 80 -17.81 8.24 4.19
N PHE A 81 -16.62 7.65 4.06
CA PHE A 81 -15.34 8.37 4.09
C PHE A 81 -15.17 9.24 2.86
N THR A 82 -15.59 8.75 1.69
CA THR A 82 -15.61 9.52 0.44
C THR A 82 -16.47 10.76 0.59
N ASN A 83 -17.68 10.62 1.12
CA ASN A 83 -18.59 11.74 1.31
C ASN A 83 -17.99 12.77 2.27
N ARG A 84 -17.42 12.33 3.41
CA ARG A 84 -16.72 13.22 4.35
C ARG A 84 -15.52 13.92 3.70
N ALA A 85 -14.71 13.19 2.93
CA ALA A 85 -13.53 13.73 2.26
C ALA A 85 -13.89 14.70 1.10
N LEU A 86 -15.08 14.58 0.50
CA LEU A 86 -15.53 15.45 -0.59
C LEU A 86 -16.34 16.66 -0.10
N ALA A 87 -17.06 16.57 1.02
CA ALA A 87 -18.04 17.55 1.50
C ALA A 87 -17.48 18.89 2.06
N ASN A 88 -16.20 19.22 1.89
CA ASN A 88 -15.52 20.36 2.53
C ASN A 88 -16.25 21.74 2.48
N ASN A 89 -17.10 22.01 3.47
CA ASN A 89 -17.61 23.34 3.80
C ASN A 89 -17.54 23.70 5.30
N LEU A 90 -16.72 23.02 6.11
CA LEU A 90 -16.36 23.54 7.42
C LEU A 90 -14.89 23.29 7.72
N ALA A 91 -14.33 24.22 8.49
CA ALA A 91 -12.94 24.37 8.88
C ALA A 91 -12.37 23.22 9.73
N ASP A 92 -12.91 22.01 9.62
CA ASP A 92 -12.57 20.88 10.49
C ASP A 92 -11.70 19.86 9.73
N PRO A 93 -10.42 19.68 10.11
CA PRO A 93 -9.62 18.61 9.56
C PRO A 93 -10.25 17.26 9.94
N VAL A 94 -10.53 16.40 8.95
CA VAL A 94 -10.94 15.01 9.21
C VAL A 94 -9.81 14.32 9.99
N MET A 95 -10.03 14.08 11.27
CA MET A 95 -9.06 13.48 12.18
C MET A 95 -9.26 11.97 12.25
N TYR A 96 -8.19 11.22 12.47
CA TYR A 96 -8.22 9.76 12.62
C TYR A 96 -9.20 9.29 13.72
N ASN A 97 -9.39 10.12 14.75
CA ASN A 97 -10.28 9.84 15.88
C ASN A 97 -11.77 9.84 15.50
N ASP A 98 -12.17 10.49 14.40
CA ASP A 98 -13.55 10.53 13.91
C ASP A 98 -14.02 9.17 13.34
N PHE A 99 -13.11 8.20 13.31
CA PHE A 99 -13.32 6.84 12.83
C PHE A 99 -13.19 5.78 13.93
N GLN A 100 -12.91 6.17 15.18
CA GLN A 100 -12.84 5.23 16.32
C GLN A 100 -14.16 5.09 17.08
N THR A 101 -15.10 6.00 16.89
CA THR A 101 -16.44 5.94 17.52
C THR A 101 -17.45 5.41 16.50
N ALA A 102 -17.60 4.09 16.46
CA ALA A 102 -18.72 3.39 15.82
C ALA A 102 -19.23 2.31 16.77
#